data_AF-A0A0R1SRI1-F1
#
_entry.id   AF-A0A0R1SRI1-F1
#
_cell.length_a   1.000
_cell.length_b   1.000
_cell.length_c   1.000
_cell.angle_alpha   90.00
_cell.angle_beta   90.00
_cell.angle_gamma   90.00
#
_symmetry.space_group_name_H-M   'P 1'
#
loop_
_entity.id
_entity.type
_entity.pdbx_description
1 polymer ?
#
loop_
_entity_poly.entity_id
_entity_poly.type
_entity_poly.pdbx_seq_one_letter_code
_entity_poly.pdbx_strand_id
1 'polypeptide(L)'
;MFDNPPVFQVRFVVRSPYYLISENGKFQFVRDYQERFNKVKHQIYENDYLTIDRSFNEPSDRFESLRQLNLIVKNVKHTIQTKFVVKNKIELANIDLVGTWPVYDSLNQSSLERELHRQTVADVKEFSDGDDKTDFD
;
A
#
# COMPACT_ATOMS: atom_id res chain seq x y z
N MET A 1 -15.19 -0.96 0.11
CA MET A 1 -14.07 -0.03 0.39
C MET A 1 -13.00 -0.84 1.08
N PHE A 2 -11.76 -0.86 0.58
CA PHE A 2 -10.68 -1.55 1.26
C PHE A 2 -10.27 -0.74 2.49
N ASP A 3 -10.38 -1.32 3.68
CA ASP A 3 -9.75 -0.77 4.89
C ASP A 3 -8.23 -0.87 4.69
N ASN A 4 -7.56 0.28 4.57
CA ASN A 4 -6.11 0.43 4.35
C ASN A 4 -5.61 0.16 2.91
N PRO A 5 -5.87 1.07 1.95
CA PRO A 5 -5.35 0.95 0.58
C PRO A 5 -3.82 1.01 0.54
N PRO A 6 -3.16 0.40 -0.46
CA PRO A 6 -1.72 0.45 -0.61
C PRO A 6 -1.21 1.89 -0.73
N VAL A 7 -0.18 2.24 0.05
CA VAL A 7 0.49 3.55 0.04
C VAL A 7 1.98 3.40 -0.22
N PHE A 8 2.55 4.38 -0.93
CA PHE A 8 4.00 4.45 -1.13
C PHE A 8 4.70 4.99 0.12
N GLN A 9 5.54 4.16 0.73
CA GLN A 9 6.49 4.59 1.75
C GLN A 9 7.84 4.89 1.10
N VAL A 10 8.24 6.16 1.12
CA VAL A 10 9.50 6.63 0.52
C VAL A 10 10.50 6.97 1.62
N ARG A 11 11.74 6.49 1.48
CA ARG A 11 12.84 6.77 2.42
C ARG A 11 14.00 7.47 1.73
N PHE A 12 14.58 8.45 2.40
CA PHE A 12 15.70 9.24 1.89
C PHE A 12 16.91 9.18 2.83
N VAL A 13 18.11 9.21 2.25
CA VAL A 13 19.33 9.59 2.95
C VAL A 13 19.57 11.07 2.66
N VAL A 14 19.73 11.87 3.71
CA VAL A 14 19.77 13.34 3.61
C VAL A 14 20.96 13.87 4.39
N ARG A 15 21.79 14.70 3.75
CA ARG A 15 22.88 15.43 4.41
C ARG A 15 22.39 16.77 4.96
N SER A 16 23.05 17.26 6.01
CA SER A 16 22.91 18.66 6.43
C SER A 16 23.34 19.59 5.27
N PRO A 17 22.67 20.74 5.06
CA PRO A 17 21.60 21.34 5.87
C PRO A 17 20.18 21.04 5.34
N TYR A 18 19.97 19.94 4.62
CA TYR A 18 18.70 19.66 3.92
C TYR A 18 17.60 19.07 4.81
N TYR A 19 17.90 18.79 6.09
CA TYR A 19 16.95 18.32 7.08
C TYR A 19 17.05 19.13 8.38
N LEU A 20 16.00 19.05 9.17
CA LEU A 20 15.93 19.50 10.56
C LEU A 20 15.35 18.37 11.42
N ILE A 21 15.56 18.46 12.73
CA ILE A 21 14.98 17.55 13.72
C ILE A 21 13.89 18.35 14.44
N SER A 22 12.64 17.88 14.39
CA SER A 22 11.55 18.53 15.11
C SER A 22 11.63 18.29 16.61
N GLU A 23 10.83 19.01 17.40
CA GLU A 23 10.83 18.93 18.88
C GLU A 23 10.61 17.51 19.42
N ASN A 24 9.94 16.64 18.66
CA ASN A 24 9.72 15.22 18.97
C ASN A 24 10.82 14.28 18.44
N GLY A 25 11.98 14.79 18.01
CA GLY A 25 13.11 14.00 17.55
C GLY A 25 12.97 13.42 16.12
N LYS A 26 11.92 13.78 15.37
CA LYS A 26 11.71 13.29 14.01
C LYS A 26 12.48 14.12 12.99
N PHE A 27 13.12 13.46 12.03
CA PHE A 27 13.73 14.12 10.87
C PHE A 27 12.64 14.67 9.95
N GLN A 28 12.81 15.91 9.52
CA GLN A 28 11.94 16.58 8.54
C GLN A 28 12.81 17.31 7.53
N PHE A 29 12.33 17.52 6.31
CA PHE A 29 13.03 18.39 5.38
C PHE A 29 12.97 19.84 5.85
N VAL A 30 14.00 20.62 5.54
CA VAL A 30 13.90 22.08 5.67
C VAL A 30 12.79 22.61 4.76
N ARG A 31 12.18 23.74 5.14
CA ARG A 31 10.93 24.26 4.54
C ARG A 31 10.90 24.20 3.02
N ASP A 32 11.91 24.77 2.36
CA ASP A 32 11.95 24.86 0.89
C ASP A 32 11.98 23.46 0.23
N TYR A 33 12.66 22.50 0.86
CA TYR A 33 12.70 21.13 0.38
C TYR A 33 11.43 20.36 0.71
N GLN A 34 10.80 20.64 1.85
CA GLN A 34 9.50 20.09 2.20
C GLN A 34 8.43 20.54 1.19
N GLU A 35 8.42 21.82 0.81
CA GLU A 35 7.52 22.35 -0.21
C GLU A 35 7.78 21.72 -1.58
N ARG A 36 9.06 21.59 -1.98
CA ARG A 36 9.42 20.91 -3.22
C ARG A 36 8.97 19.45 -3.22
N PHE A 37 9.15 18.74 -2.11
CA PHE A 37 8.68 17.35 -1.98
C PHE A 37 7.16 17.25 -2.08
N ASN A 38 6.44 18.18 -1.45
CA ASN A 38 4.98 18.24 -1.55
C ASN A 38 4.51 18.46 -2.99
N LYS A 39 5.17 19.32 -3.77
CA LYS A 39 4.90 19.49 -5.20
C LYS A 39 5.15 18.21 -6.00
N VAL A 40 6.23 17.49 -5.70
CA VAL A 40 6.54 16.21 -6.35
C VAL A 40 5.47 15.15 -6.02
N LYS A 41 5.04 15.05 -4.76
CA LYS A 41 3.92 14.18 -4.37
C LYS A 41 2.63 14.52 -5.13
N HIS A 42 2.31 15.81 -5.26
CA HIS A 42 1.12 16.24 -6.01
C HIS A 42 1.18 15.80 -7.47
N GLN A 43 2.34 15.95 -8.12
CA GLN A 43 2.52 15.52 -9.51
C GLN A 43 2.40 14.01 -9.68
N ILE A 44 2.94 13.23 -8.73
CA ILE A 44 2.76 11.77 -8.71
C ILE A 44 1.28 11.43 -8.60
N TYR A 45 0.57 12.09 -7.69
CA TYR A 45 -0.87 11.89 -7.54
C TYR A 45 -1.61 12.24 -8.85
N GLU A 46 -1.40 13.42 -9.42
CA GLU A 46 -2.09 13.81 -10.67
C GLU A 46 -1.82 12.87 -11.85
N ASN A 47 -0.59 12.39 -11.99
CA ASN A 47 -0.20 11.56 -13.14
C ASN A 47 -0.54 10.07 -12.95
N ASP A 48 -0.39 9.55 -11.73
CA ASP A 48 -0.45 8.11 -11.48
C ASP A 48 -1.70 7.70 -10.68
N TYR A 49 -2.40 8.60 -9.98
CA TYR A 49 -3.56 8.25 -9.12
C TYR A 49 -4.72 7.63 -9.91
N LEU A 50 -5.04 8.16 -11.09
CA LEU A 50 -6.08 7.59 -11.95
C LEU A 50 -5.71 6.17 -12.43
N THR A 51 -4.41 5.89 -12.57
CA THR A 51 -3.93 4.55 -12.94
C THR A 51 -3.98 3.63 -11.73
N ILE A 52 -3.50 4.08 -10.56
CA ILE A 52 -3.55 3.35 -9.29
C ILE A 52 -4.99 2.94 -8.96
N ASP A 53 -5.92 3.89 -8.99
CA ASP A 53 -7.32 3.67 -8.63
C ASP A 53 -8.00 2.66 -9.58
N ARG A 54 -7.72 2.74 -10.89
CA ARG A 54 -8.21 1.75 -11.86
C ARG A 54 -7.57 0.37 -11.67
N SER A 55 -6.26 0.30 -11.38
CA SER A 55 -5.54 -0.97 -11.16
C SER A 55 -6.10 -1.79 -10.00
N PHE A 56 -6.70 -1.12 -9.01
CA PHE A 56 -7.25 -1.76 -7.82
C PHE A 56 -8.78 -1.93 -7.85
N ASN A 57 -9.51 -1.12 -8.62
CA ASN A 57 -10.98 -1.12 -8.63
C ASN A 57 -11.61 -1.79 -9.86
N GLU A 58 -10.86 -2.06 -10.93
CA GLU A 58 -11.37 -2.78 -12.10
C GLU A 58 -11.01 -4.28 -12.03
N PRO A 59 -11.95 -5.19 -12.33
CA PRO A 59 -11.64 -6.61 -12.51
C PRO A 59 -10.72 -6.76 -13.72
N SER A 60 -9.42 -6.79 -13.46
CA SER A 60 -8.40 -7.07 -14.47
C SER A 60 -7.74 -8.41 -14.16
N ASP A 61 -7.20 -9.06 -15.17
CA ASP A 61 -6.42 -10.28 -14.96
C ASP A 61 -5.38 -10.04 -13.87
N ARG A 62 -5.26 -10.95 -12.90
CA ARG A 62 -4.39 -10.81 -11.71
C ARG A 62 -2.94 -10.39 -12.03
N PHE A 63 -2.44 -10.74 -13.21
CA PHE A 63 -1.11 -10.36 -13.68
C PHE A 63 -1.02 -8.91 -14.20
N GLU A 64 -2.11 -8.35 -14.68
CA GLU A 64 -2.17 -7.00 -15.23
C GLU A 64 -2.14 -5.96 -14.09
N SER A 65 -2.85 -6.17 -12.98
CA SER A 65 -2.72 -5.31 -11.78
C SER A 65 -1.27 -5.25 -11.26
N LEU A 66 -0.57 -6.40 -11.17
CA LEU A 66 0.83 -6.43 -10.74
C LEU A 66 1.78 -5.74 -11.73
N ARG A 67 1.50 -5.84 -13.03
CA ARG A 67 2.25 -5.14 -14.07
C ARG A 67 2.05 -3.63 -13.97
N GLN A 68 0.82 -3.18 -13.80
CA GLN A 68 0.47 -1.77 -13.63
C GLN A 68 1.12 -1.19 -12.37
N LEU A 69 1.11 -1.92 -11.25
CA LEU A 69 1.78 -1.50 -10.02
C LEU A 69 3.29 -1.39 -10.18
N ASN A 70 3.92 -2.32 -10.90
CA ASN A 70 5.33 -2.20 -11.26
C ASN A 70 5.63 -0.95 -12.11
N LEU A 71 4.74 -0.59 -13.04
CA LEU A 71 4.88 0.62 -13.84
C LEU A 71 4.75 1.88 -12.96
N ILE A 72 3.77 1.91 -12.07
CA ILE A 72 3.57 3.01 -11.12
C ILE A 72 4.81 3.17 -10.23
N VAL A 73 5.32 2.09 -9.62
CA VAL A 73 6.55 2.13 -8.79
C VAL A 73 7.72 2.72 -9.58
N LYS A 74 7.90 2.32 -10.85
CA LYS A 74 8.94 2.86 -11.73
C LYS A 74 8.75 4.35 -12.02
N ASN A 75 7.52 4.79 -12.28
CA ASN A 75 7.19 6.20 -12.52
C ASN A 75 7.43 7.07 -11.28
N VAL A 76 6.98 6.61 -10.13
CA VAL A 76 7.21 7.26 -8.83
C VAL A 76 8.70 7.42 -8.58
N LYS A 77 9.46 6.33 -8.75
CA LYS A 77 10.93 6.33 -8.61
C LYS A 77 11.58 7.33 -9.54
N HIS A 78 11.24 7.30 -10.83
CA HIS A 78 11.79 8.20 -11.83
C HIS A 78 11.48 9.66 -11.51
N THR A 79 10.24 9.97 -11.14
CA THR A 79 9.81 11.34 -10.81
C THR A 79 10.55 11.89 -9.59
N ILE A 80 10.72 11.08 -8.53
CA ILE A 80 11.48 11.48 -7.34
C ILE A 80 12.96 11.67 -7.68
N GLN A 81 13.57 10.75 -8.43
CA GLN A 81 14.97 10.82 -8.81
C GLN A 81 15.29 12.03 -9.69
N THR A 82 14.38 12.41 -10.58
CA THR A 82 14.59 13.54 -11.50
C THR A 82 14.25 14.88 -10.86
N LYS A 83 13.18 14.95 -10.06
CA LYS A 83 12.63 16.23 -9.59
C LYS A 83 12.96 16.57 -8.15
N PHE A 84 13.41 15.61 -7.33
CA PHE A 84 13.64 15.83 -5.90
C PHE A 84 15.05 15.53 -5.43
N VAL A 85 15.63 14.42 -5.88
CA VAL A 85 17.00 14.00 -5.53
C VAL A 85 18.02 15.10 -5.87
N VAL A 86 18.99 15.27 -5.00
CA VAL A 86 20.10 16.21 -5.19
C VAL A 86 21.39 15.42 -5.00
N LYS A 87 22.21 15.37 -6.05
CA LYS A 87 23.46 14.59 -6.06
C LYS A 87 24.31 14.87 -4.81
N ASN A 88 24.74 13.80 -4.13
CA ASN A 88 25.55 13.80 -2.91
C ASN A 88 24.92 14.52 -1.69
N LYS A 89 23.61 14.81 -1.72
CA LYS A 89 22.93 15.62 -0.70
C LYS A 89 21.60 15.02 -0.26
N ILE A 90 20.79 14.57 -1.21
CA ILE A 90 19.50 13.91 -0.98
C ILE A 90 19.45 12.73 -1.92
N GLU A 91 19.45 11.52 -1.37
CA GLU A 91 19.43 10.28 -2.13
C GLU A 91 18.17 9.49 -1.78
N LEU A 92 17.54 8.91 -2.80
CA LEU A 92 16.43 8.01 -2.61
C LEU A 92 16.96 6.65 -2.16
N ALA A 93 16.67 6.28 -0.91
CA ALA A 93 17.12 5.02 -0.32
C ALA A 93 16.20 3.87 -0.72
N ASN A 94 14.89 4.07 -0.57
CA ASN A 94 13.91 3.04 -0.89
C ASN A 94 12.52 3.60 -1.21
N ILE A 95 11.74 2.82 -1.97
CA ILE A 95 10.29 3.00 -2.18
C ILE A 95 9.65 1.64 -1.94
N ASP A 96 8.88 1.54 -0.86
CA ASP A 96 8.08 0.36 -0.52
C ASP A 96 6.60 0.67 -0.83
N LEU A 97 5.86 -0.31 -1.34
CA LEU A 97 4.41 -0.24 -1.40
C LEU A 97 3.85 -1.06 -0.24
N VAL A 98 3.26 -0.37 0.74
CA VAL A 98 2.79 -0.94 2.01
C VAL A 98 1.27 -0.84 2.10
N GLY A 99 0.60 -1.86 2.61
CA GLY A 99 -0.86 -1.89 2.74
C GLY A 99 -1.44 -3.26 2.39
N THR A 100 -2.76 -3.35 2.32
CA THR A 100 -3.46 -4.60 2.01
C THR A 100 -3.44 -4.84 0.50
N TRP A 101 -2.83 -5.94 0.08
CA TRP A 101 -2.82 -6.38 -1.32
C TRP A 101 -3.86 -7.50 -1.48
N PRO A 102 -5.03 -7.23 -2.07
CA PRO A 102 -6.02 -8.27 -2.27
C PRO A 102 -5.45 -9.31 -3.24
N VAL A 103 -5.19 -10.52 -2.74
CA VAL A 103 -4.76 -11.68 -3.54
C VAL A 103 -5.97 -12.34 -4.24
N TYR A 104 -7.19 -12.01 -3.77
CA TYR A 104 -8.46 -12.57 -4.21
C TYR A 104 -9.38 -11.44 -4.66
N ASP A 105 -9.70 -11.43 -5.95
CA ASP A 105 -10.86 -10.71 -6.43
C ASP A 105 -12.08 -11.57 -6.09
N SER A 106 -12.97 -11.07 -5.24
CA SER A 106 -14.17 -11.77 -4.75
C SER A 106 -15.14 -12.19 -5.86
N LEU A 107 -14.82 -11.89 -7.11
CA LEU A 107 -15.60 -12.22 -8.30
C LEU A 107 -15.45 -13.68 -8.76
N ASN A 108 -14.53 -14.47 -8.22
CA ASN A 108 -14.40 -15.88 -8.58
C ASN A 108 -14.33 -16.78 -7.35
N GLN A 109 -15.51 -17.26 -6.91
CA GLN A 109 -15.68 -18.33 -5.93
C GLN A 109 -14.98 -19.62 -6.39
N SER A 110 -13.69 -19.74 -6.12
CA SER A 110 -12.93 -20.94 -6.44
C SER A 110 -13.54 -22.15 -5.72
N SER A 111 -13.28 -23.36 -6.24
CA SER A 111 -13.70 -24.59 -5.55
C SER A 111 -13.14 -24.65 -4.12
N LEU A 112 -11.91 -24.17 -3.94
CA LEU A 112 -11.23 -24.11 -2.63
C LEU A 112 -11.84 -23.07 -1.70
N GLU A 113 -12.20 -21.88 -2.17
CA GLU A 113 -12.90 -20.88 -1.33
C GLU A 113 -14.29 -21.36 -0.90
N ARG A 114 -15.00 -22.05 -1.80
CA ARG A 114 -16.29 -22.67 -1.45
C ARG A 114 -16.12 -23.79 -0.44
N GLU A 115 -15.03 -24.56 -0.55
CA GLU A 115 -14.70 -25.60 0.42
C GLU A 115 -14.32 -25.00 1.78
N LEU A 116 -13.44 -24.00 1.81
CA LEU A 116 -13.06 -23.29 3.02
C LEU A 116 -14.28 -22.63 3.69
N HIS A 117 -15.16 -21.99 2.93
CA HIS A 117 -16.38 -21.42 3.49
C HIS A 117 -17.30 -22.50 4.08
N ARG A 118 -17.44 -23.66 3.41
CA ARG A 118 -18.19 -24.79 3.97
C ARG A 118 -17.55 -25.34 5.24
N GLN A 119 -16.22 -25.43 5.30
CA GLN A 119 -15.50 -25.84 6.51
C GLN A 119 -15.71 -24.85 7.64
N THR A 120 -15.51 -23.54 7.41
CA THR A 120 -15.75 -22.51 8.43
C THR A 120 -17.18 -22.54 8.96
N VAL A 121 -18.19 -22.71 8.09
CA VAL A 121 -19.59 -22.82 8.53
C VAL A 121 -19.85 -24.11 9.32
N ALA A 122 -19.21 -25.22 8.95
CA ALA A 122 -19.29 -26.47 9.70
C ALA A 122 -18.63 -26.34 11.08
N ASP A 123 -17.42 -25.77 11.15
CA ASP A 123 -16.68 -25.56 12.39
C ASP A 123 -17.44 -24.63 13.35
N VAL A 124 -18.06 -23.56 12.84
CA VAL A 124 -18.89 -22.64 13.64
C VAL A 124 -20.15 -23.33 14.17
N LYS A 125 -20.79 -24.20 13.37
CA LYS A 125 -21.93 -25.00 13.85
C LYS A 125 -21.52 -26.02 14.90
N GLU A 126 -20.38 -26.68 14.73
CA GLU A 126 -19.88 -27.66 15.69
C GLU A 126 -19.50 -27.00 17.02
N PHE A 127 -18.97 -25.77 16.98
CA PHE A 127 -18.79 -24.93 18.17
C PHE A 127 -20.12 -24.52 18.82
N SER A 128 -21.12 -24.12 18.02
CA SER A 128 -22.45 -23.72 18.53
C SER A 128 -23.24 -24.89 19.12
N ASP A 129 -23.12 -26.09 18.56
CA ASP A 129 -23.81 -27.30 19.02
C ASP A 129 -23.06 -27.99 20.19
N GLY A 130 -21.79 -27.62 20.41
CA GLY A 130 -20.96 -28.07 21.53
C GLY A 130 -21.27 -27.38 22.85
N ASP A 131 -21.74 -26.13 22.81
CA ASP A 131 -22.12 -25.35 24.01
C ASP A 131 -23.56 -25.65 24.50
N ASP A 132 -24.39 -26.35 23.70
CA ASP A 132 -25.77 -26.71 24.07
C ASP A 132 -25.87 -28.08 24.78
N LYS A 133 -24.72 -28.68 25.16
CA LYS A 133 -24.63 -29.95 25.90
C LYS A 133 -23.86 -29.82 27.20
N THR A 134 -24.03 -28.72 27.92
CA THR A 134 -23.76 -28.66 29.36
C THR A 134 -24.81 -27.80 30.02
N ASP A 135 -25.97 -28.37 30.30
CA ASP A 135 -26.66 -28.33 31.59
C ASP A 135 -28.09 -28.87 31.42
N PHE A 136 -28.56 -29.57 32.45
CA PHE A 136 -29.87 -30.24 32.60
C PHE A 136 -29.99 -31.67 32.06
N ASP A 137 -29.40 -32.66 32.77
CA ASP A 137 -30.10 -33.44 33.81
C ASP A 137 -29.11 -34.32 34.62
#